data_AF-A0A420N9M3-F1
#
_entry.id   AF-A0A420N9M3-F1
#
_cell.length_a   1.000
_cell.length_b   1.000
_cell.length_c   1.000
_cell.angle_alpha   90.00
_cell.angle_beta   90.00
_cell.angle_gamma   90.00
#
_symmetry.space_group_name_H-M   'P 1'
#
loop_
_entity.id
_entity.type
_entity.pdbx_description
1 polymer ?
#
loop_
_entity_poly.entity_id
_entity_poly.type
_entity_poly.pdbx_seq_one_letter_code
_entity_poly.pdbx_strand_id
1 'polypeptide(L)'
;MPSLDQEMTCATGHQDFGHHQAPNHQRTSVIKCDILIIGAGAAGLAAAAAAHDPGLRVILAEKEDHVGGTTFRSGGCMWMPDNFLMKETGIQDNKE
;
A
#
# COMPACT_ATOMS: atom_id res chain seq x y z
N MET A 1 30.09 16.61 -15.95
CA MET A 1 28.63 16.57 -16.17
C MET A 1 28.01 15.80 -15.01
N PRO A 2 27.10 16.40 -14.21
CA PRO A 2 26.60 15.83 -12.95
C PRO A 2 25.23 15.15 -13.11
N SER A 3 24.94 14.10 -12.31
CA SER A 3 23.59 13.59 -12.00
C SER A 3 23.71 12.44 -10.96
N LEU A 4 22.94 12.31 -9.89
CA LEU A 4 21.89 13.12 -9.26
C LEU A 4 21.61 12.53 -7.86
N ASP A 5 22.63 12.27 -7.03
CA ASP A 5 22.46 11.65 -5.69
C ASP A 5 22.36 12.67 -4.55
N GLN A 6 22.09 13.94 -4.87
CA GLN A 6 21.83 14.98 -3.88
C GLN A 6 20.50 15.66 -4.19
N GLU A 7 19.42 15.18 -3.57
CA GLU A 7 18.39 16.01 -2.95
C GLU A 7 17.54 15.14 -2.03
N MET A 8 17.56 15.48 -0.75
CA MET A 8 16.45 15.51 0.22
C MET A 8 17.08 15.59 1.60
N THR A 9 17.84 16.67 1.80
CA THR A 9 18.33 17.13 3.10
C THR A 9 17.13 17.48 3.96
N CYS A 10 17.02 16.81 5.10
CA CYS A 10 16.19 17.26 6.22
C CYS A 10 16.48 18.73 6.52
N ALA A 11 15.41 19.54 6.60
CA ALA A 11 15.42 20.99 6.78
C ALA A 11 16.61 21.53 7.60
N THR A 12 17.58 22.16 6.94
CA THR A 12 18.55 23.03 7.61
C THR A 12 17.94 24.42 7.74
N GLY A 13 17.07 24.58 8.73
CA GLY A 13 16.66 25.90 9.21
C GLY A 13 17.79 26.51 10.02
N HIS A 14 18.48 27.50 9.47
CA HIS A 14 19.34 28.39 10.22
C HIS A 14 18.45 29.31 11.07
N GLN A 15 18.44 29.16 12.40
CA GLN A 15 17.88 30.14 13.33
C GLN A 15 18.65 30.13 14.66
N ASP A 16 19.54 31.11 14.85
CA ASP A 16 19.87 31.63 16.17
C ASP A 16 18.77 32.62 16.55
N PHE A 17 18.06 32.41 17.66
CA PHE A 17 17.50 33.39 18.61
C PHE A 17 16.56 32.67 19.61
N GLY A 18 16.93 32.69 20.90
CA GLY A 18 16.00 32.53 22.01
C GLY A 18 15.83 31.13 22.61
N HIS A 19 16.10 31.02 23.91
CA HIS A 19 15.78 29.83 24.71
C HIS A 19 14.26 29.60 24.82
N HIS A 20 13.73 28.70 24.00
CA HIS A 20 12.50 27.97 24.29
C HIS A 20 12.68 26.54 23.78
N GLN A 21 12.97 25.59 24.69
CA GLN A 21 13.10 24.18 24.32
C GLN A 21 11.73 23.63 23.94
N ALA A 22 11.49 23.51 22.64
CA ALA A 22 10.33 22.81 22.08
C ALA A 22 10.34 21.32 22.50
N PRO A 23 9.17 20.69 22.69
CA PRO A 23 9.08 19.30 23.10
C PRO A 23 9.79 18.39 22.09
N ASN A 24 10.48 17.40 22.63
CA ASN A 24 11.29 16.38 21.96
C ASN A 24 10.81 16.08 20.52
N HIS A 25 11.55 16.57 19.51
CA HIS A 25 11.31 16.23 18.11
C HIS A 25 11.63 14.75 17.92
N GLN A 26 10.63 13.89 18.16
CA GLN A 26 10.70 12.49 17.85
C GLN A 26 10.94 12.36 16.35
N ARG A 27 12.15 11.96 15.96
CA ARG A 27 12.54 11.80 14.56
C ARG A 27 11.58 10.79 13.93
N THR A 28 10.73 11.23 12.99
CA THR A 28 9.91 10.32 12.19
C THR A 28 10.85 9.41 11.41
N SER A 29 10.80 8.11 11.67
CA SER A 29 11.58 7.13 10.92
C SER A 29 11.04 7.05 9.49
N VAL A 30 11.92 7.22 8.51
CA VAL A 30 11.58 7.06 7.08
C VAL A 30 11.85 5.62 6.68
N ILE A 31 10.87 4.95 6.08
CA ILE A 31 11.00 3.61 5.51
C ILE A 31 10.93 3.75 3.99
N LYS A 32 11.82 3.06 3.26
CA LYS A 32 11.87 3.08 1.79
C LYS A 32 11.25 1.81 1.22
N CYS A 33 10.42 1.97 0.19
CA CYS A 33 9.82 0.88 -0.58
C CYS A 33 9.80 1.24 -2.07
N ASP A 34 9.60 0.23 -2.91
CA ASP A 34 9.43 0.43 -4.36
C ASP A 34 7.95 0.70 -4.67
N ILE A 35 7.03 0.10 -3.88
CA ILE A 35 5.58 0.34 -3.96
C ILE A 35 5.00 0.50 -2.55
N LEU A 36 4.17 1.54 -2.36
CA LEU A 36 3.33 1.76 -1.19
C LEU A 36 1.86 1.54 -1.56
N ILE A 37 1.18 0.65 -0.83
CA ILE A 37 -0.24 0.33 -1.00
C ILE A 37 -0.97 0.76 0.26
N ILE A 38 -2.06 1.51 0.08
CA ILE A 38 -2.88 2.02 1.18
C ILE A 38 -4.24 1.30 1.17
N GLY A 39 -4.53 0.58 2.25
CA GLY A 39 -5.74 -0.19 2.48
C GLY A 39 -5.53 -1.69 2.25
N ALA A 40 -5.80 -2.51 3.28
CA ALA A 40 -5.68 -3.96 3.25
C ALA A 40 -7.02 -4.67 2.97
N GLY A 41 -7.83 -4.12 2.06
CA GLY A 41 -8.99 -4.82 1.48
C GLY A 41 -8.57 -5.82 0.40
N ALA A 42 -9.54 -6.49 -0.24
CA ALA A 42 -9.28 -7.46 -1.32
C ALA A 42 -8.31 -6.93 -2.39
N ALA A 43 -8.56 -5.70 -2.87
CA ALA A 43 -7.73 -5.09 -3.91
C ALA A 43 -6.30 -4.80 -3.45
N GLY A 44 -6.12 -4.27 -2.23
CA GLY A 44 -4.80 -3.93 -1.71
C GLY A 44 -3.95 -5.15 -1.41
N LEU A 45 -4.55 -6.20 -0.85
CA LEU A 45 -3.88 -7.48 -0.62
C LEU A 45 -3.51 -8.17 -1.94
N ALA A 46 -4.42 -8.18 -2.93
CA ALA A 46 -4.13 -8.72 -4.26
C ALA A 46 -3.00 -7.94 -4.97
N ALA A 47 -3.03 -6.61 -4.90
CA ALA A 47 -1.97 -5.77 -5.44
C ALA A 47 -0.63 -6.00 -4.74
N ALA A 48 -0.63 -6.18 -3.42
CA ALA A 48 0.58 -6.44 -2.64
C ALA A 48 1.23 -7.77 -3.05
N ALA A 49 0.43 -8.83 -3.21
CA ALA A 49 0.91 -10.11 -3.69
C ALA A 49 1.50 -10.00 -5.11
N ALA A 50 0.74 -9.41 -6.04
CA ALA A 50 1.18 -9.25 -7.43
C ALA A 50 2.45 -8.39 -7.57
N ALA A 51 2.61 -7.37 -6.72
CA ALA A 51 3.82 -6.53 -6.69
C ALA A 51 5.01 -7.24 -6.02
N HIS A 52 4.76 -8.09 -5.03
CA HIS A 52 5.79 -8.87 -4.35
C HIS A 52 6.36 -9.99 -5.24
N ASP A 53 5.54 -10.65 -6.06
CA ASP A 53 5.95 -11.75 -6.94
C ASP A 53 7.17 -11.45 -7.85
N PRO A 54 7.28 -10.27 -8.51
CA PRO A 54 8.49 -9.87 -9.24
C PRO A 54 9.65 -9.39 -8.36
N GLY A 55 9.53 -9.44 -7.02
CA GLY A 55 10.59 -9.11 -6.06
C GLY A 55 10.64 -7.65 -5.60
N LEU A 56 9.58 -6.85 -5.80
CA LEU A 56 9.55 -5.46 -5.34
C LEU A 56 9.40 -5.39 -3.82
N ARG A 57 10.03 -4.40 -3.19
CA ARG A 57 9.81 -4.12 -1.77
C ARG A 57 8.50 -3.37 -1.61
N VAL A 58 7.49 -4.07 -1.10
CA VAL A 58 6.14 -3.55 -0.90
C VAL A 58 5.92 -3.16 0.56
N ILE A 59 5.35 -1.98 0.79
CA ILE A 59 4.73 -1.63 2.07
C ILE A 59 3.22 -1.57 1.85
N LEU A 60 2.47 -2.32 2.65
CA LEU A 60 1.01 -2.25 2.73
C LEU A 60 0.65 -1.62 4.08
N ALA A 61 -0.10 -0.53 4.04
CA ALA A 61 -0.59 0.16 5.24
C ALA A 61 -2.10 0.01 5.37
N GLU A 62 -2.55 -0.36 6.56
CA GLU A 62 -3.96 -0.40 6.95
C GLU A 62 -4.14 0.48 8.20
N LYS A 63 -5.26 1.20 8.26
CA LYS A 63 -5.57 2.10 9.37
C LYS A 63 -6.12 1.33 10.57
N GLU A 64 -6.87 0.26 10.31
CA GLU A 64 -7.45 -0.59 11.34
C GLU A 64 -6.45 -1.63 11.87
N ASP A 65 -6.71 -2.16 13.06
CA ASP A 65 -5.89 -3.22 13.67
C ASP A 65 -6.05 -4.59 12.98
N HIS A 66 -6.86 -4.67 11.92
CA HIS A 66 -7.16 -5.86 11.15
C HIS A 66 -7.29 -5.56 9.66
N VAL A 67 -6.98 -6.56 8.84
CA VAL A 67 -7.16 -6.49 7.38
C VAL A 67 -8.61 -6.77 6.98
N GLY A 68 -8.94 -6.45 5.72
CA GLY A 68 -10.16 -6.88 5.05
C GLY A 68 -11.12 -5.75 4.69
N GLY A 69 -11.16 -4.65 5.44
CA GLY A 69 -12.04 -3.51 5.13
C GLY A 69 -13.50 -3.93 4.84
N THR A 70 -14.07 -3.45 3.74
CA THR A 70 -15.43 -3.85 3.32
C THR A 70 -15.50 -5.30 2.82
N THR A 71 -14.39 -5.88 2.33
CA THR A 71 -14.31 -7.29 1.94
C THR A 71 -14.63 -8.21 3.10
N PHE A 72 -14.22 -7.85 4.33
CA PHE A 72 -14.58 -8.61 5.52
C PHE A 72 -16.10 -8.69 5.75
N ARG A 73 -16.85 -7.69 5.27
CA ARG A 73 -18.32 -7.61 5.41
C ARG A 73 -19.10 -8.12 4.20
N SER A 74 -18.47 -8.29 3.04
CA SER A 74 -19.19 -8.60 1.78
C SER A 74 -19.64 -10.06 1.65
N GLY A 75 -19.36 -10.90 2.64
CA GLY A 75 -19.62 -12.35 2.57
C GLY A 75 -18.67 -13.09 1.62
N GLY A 76 -17.62 -12.42 1.11
CA GLY A 76 -16.62 -13.02 0.23
C GLY A 76 -17.12 -13.40 -1.17
N CYS A 77 -18.34 -13.01 -1.52
CA CYS A 77 -18.88 -13.31 -2.85
C CYS A 77 -18.22 -12.41 -3.89
N MET A 78 -17.62 -13.03 -4.90
CA MET A 78 -17.08 -12.32 -6.05
C MET A 78 -17.75 -12.87 -7.30
N TRP A 79 -18.23 -11.96 -8.15
CA TRP A 79 -18.79 -12.34 -9.45
C TRP A 79 -17.68 -12.32 -10.49
N MET A 80 -17.43 -13.46 -11.12
CA MET A 80 -16.48 -13.63 -12.20
C MET A 80 -17.20 -14.26 -13.39
N PRO A 81 -17.40 -13.51 -14.49
CA PRO A 81 -18.04 -14.06 -15.68
C PRO A 81 -17.20 -15.17 -16.30
N ASP A 82 -17.84 -16.12 -16.99
CA ASP A 82 -17.20 -17.23 -17.72
C ASP A 82 -16.20 -18.07 -16.87
N ASN A 83 -16.43 -18.17 -15.56
CA ASN A 83 -15.54 -18.92 -14.67
C ASN A 83 -15.69 -20.44 -14.85
N PHE A 84 -14.65 -21.18 -14.48
CA PHE A 84 -14.59 -22.64 -14.71
C PHE A 84 -15.69 -23.41 -13.97
N LEU A 85 -16.16 -22.94 -12.81
CA LEU A 85 -17.25 -23.59 -12.05
C LEU A 85 -18.59 -23.50 -12.79
N MET A 86 -18.86 -22.38 -13.48
CA MET A 86 -20.03 -22.25 -14.35
C MET A 86 -19.97 -23.25 -15.52
N LYS A 87 -18.78 -23.42 -16.13
CA LYS A 87 -18.56 -24.40 -17.20
C LYS A 87 -18.79 -25.83 -16.71
N GLU A 88 -18.27 -26.18 -15.54
CA GLU A 88 -18.46 -27.50 -14.92
C GLU A 88 -19.92 -27.81 -14.60
N THR A 89 -20.74 -26.79 -14.35
CA THR A 89 -22.18 -26.93 -14.07
C THR A 89 -23.06 -26.75 -15.31
N GLY A 90 -22.47 -26.61 -16.51
CA GLY A 90 -23.19 -26.45 -17.77
C GLY A 90 -23.89 -25.10 -17.94
N ILE A 91 -23.56 -24.11 -17.11
CA ILE A 91 -24.09 -22.75 -17.23
C ILE A 91 -23.35 -22.04 -18.36
N GLN A 92 -24.10 -21.58 -19.37
CA GLN A 92 -23.56 -20.75 -20.44
C GLN A 92 -23.51 -19.29 -19.97
N ASP A 93 -22.30 -18.75 -19.91
CA ASP A 93 -22.00 -17.37 -19.61
C ASP A 93 -20.91 -16.88 -20.58
N ASN A 94 -20.74 -15.58 -20.73
CA ASN A 94 -19.69 -14.97 -21.56
C ASN A 94 -18.86 -14.00 -20.70
N LYS A 95 -17.80 -13.39 -21.24
CA LYS A 95 -16.97 -12.44 -20.49
C LYS A 95 -17.52 -11.00 -20.54
N GLU A 96 -18.47 -10.73 -21.43
CA GLU A 96 -18.92 -9.40 -21.85
C GLU A 96 -20.43 -9.19 -21.66
#